data_AF-A0A929YT62-F1
#
_entry.id   AF-A0A929YT62-F1
#
_cell.length_a   1.000
_cell.length_b   1.000
_cell.length_c   1.000
_cell.angle_alpha   90.00
_cell.angle_beta   90.00
_cell.angle_gamma   90.00
#
_symmetry.space_group_name_H-M   'P 1'
#
loop_
_entity.id
_entity.type
_entity.pdbx_description
1 polymer ?
#
loop_
_entity_poly.entity_id
_entity_poly.type
_entity_poly.pdbx_seq_one_letter_code
_entity_poly.pdbx_strand_id
1 'polypeptide(L)'
;MHIAIAGNIGSGKTTLTKMLSKHYAWSPLFEPVDFNPYLEDFYKDMQRWSFNLQIYFLNKRFKDVVAISRSEETIIQDRTIFEDARIFAPNLHSMGMMSDRDFANYTDLFDLMMSLVKLPDLMIYIRSSIPNLVSQIEKRGRDFEKTMRIDYLQGLNDLYERWIAQYEGRLVIIDGDNLKFESDPEAFRQITDRIDAELFGLFS
;
A
#
# COMPACT_ATOMS: atom_id res chain seq x y z
N MET A 1 12.52 11.31 -7.82
CA MET A 1 12.32 9.84 -7.72
C MET A 1 11.01 9.56 -7.01
N HIS A 2 10.39 8.42 -7.28
CA HIS A 2 9.19 7.93 -6.62
C HIS A 2 9.52 6.69 -5.79
N ILE A 3 9.50 6.83 -4.47
CA ILE A 3 9.65 5.72 -3.53
C ILE A 3 8.28 5.37 -3.00
N ALA A 4 7.92 4.10 -3.00
CA ALA A 4 6.60 3.65 -2.60
C ALA A 4 6.68 2.65 -1.46
N ILE A 5 5.81 2.78 -0.46
CA ILE A 5 5.70 1.82 0.65
C ILE A 5 4.38 1.08 0.54
N ALA A 6 4.47 -0.24 0.47
CA ALA A 6 3.35 -1.17 0.46
C ALA A 6 3.36 -2.10 1.67
N GLY A 7 2.20 -2.62 2.03
CA GLY A 7 2.06 -3.54 3.16
C GLY A 7 0.65 -3.60 3.69
N ASN A 8 0.32 -4.67 4.41
CA ASN A 8 -1.03 -4.87 4.89
C ASN A 8 -1.46 -3.83 5.94
N ILE A 9 -2.75 -3.80 6.29
CA ILE A 9 -3.29 -2.91 7.32
C ILE A 9 -2.62 -3.26 8.66
N GLY A 10 -2.05 -2.27 9.34
CA GLY A 10 -1.31 -2.48 10.59
C GLY A 10 0.19 -2.75 10.42
N SER A 11 0.73 -2.80 9.20
CA SER A 11 2.16 -3.12 8.99
C SER A 11 3.14 -2.00 9.38
N GLY A 12 2.66 -0.79 9.66
CA GLY A 12 3.53 0.34 10.02
C GLY A 12 4.00 1.22 8.86
N LYS A 13 3.36 1.14 7.68
CA LYS A 13 3.68 1.97 6.50
C LYS A 13 3.84 3.46 6.83
N THR A 14 2.80 4.07 7.39
CA THR A 14 2.80 5.50 7.75
C THR A 14 3.96 5.88 8.68
N THR A 15 4.32 4.99 9.61
CA THR A 15 5.47 5.20 10.52
C THR A 15 6.77 5.20 9.73
N LEU A 16 6.99 4.20 8.88
CA LEU A 16 8.18 4.11 8.06
C LEU A 16 8.29 5.28 7.06
N THR A 17 7.18 5.68 6.43
CA THR A 17 7.13 6.86 5.54
C THR A 17 7.62 8.12 6.25
N LYS A 18 7.16 8.37 7.48
CA LYS A 18 7.59 9.53 8.29
C LYS A 18 9.08 9.48 8.61
N MET A 19 9.56 8.30 9.00
CA MET A 19 10.97 8.12 9.39
C MET A 19 11.91 8.31 8.20
N LEU A 20 11.61 7.70 7.05
CA LEU A 20 12.41 7.83 5.84
C LEU A 20 12.33 9.24 5.25
N SER A 21 11.15 9.85 5.24
CA SER A 21 10.98 11.26 4.83
C SER A 21 11.88 12.19 5.65
N LYS A 22 11.93 12.01 6.98
CA LYS A 22 12.81 12.79 7.86
C LYS A 22 14.29 12.49 7.61
N HIS A 23 14.66 11.22 7.39
CA HIS A 23 16.04 10.80 7.21
C HIS A 23 16.64 11.32 5.90
N TYR A 24 15.92 11.16 4.79
CA TYR A 24 16.39 11.53 3.44
C TYR A 24 15.94 12.91 2.96
N ALA A 25 15.14 13.63 3.76
CA ALA A 25 14.46 14.86 3.35
C ALA A 25 13.58 14.69 2.11
N TRP A 26 12.97 13.52 1.93
CA TRP A 26 11.99 13.27 0.85
C TRP A 26 10.62 13.81 1.22
N SER A 27 9.89 14.30 0.21
CA SER A 27 8.53 14.82 0.37
C SER A 27 7.55 13.66 0.60
N PRO A 28 6.87 13.58 1.77
CA PRO A 28 5.97 12.49 2.05
C PRO A 28 4.60 12.73 1.42
N LEU A 29 4.05 11.71 0.77
CA LEU A 29 2.67 11.66 0.33
C LEU A 29 1.92 10.61 1.16
N PHE A 30 1.14 11.08 2.13
CA PHE A 30 0.34 10.20 2.98
C PHE A 30 -1.00 9.84 2.33
N GLU A 31 -1.52 8.66 2.64
CA GLU A 31 -2.90 8.32 2.35
C GLU A 31 -3.83 9.37 3.02
N PRO A 32 -4.69 10.06 2.24
CA PRO A 32 -5.63 11.00 2.81
C PRO A 32 -6.61 10.24 3.69
N VAL A 33 -6.71 10.65 4.96
CA VAL A 33 -7.66 10.11 5.94
C VAL A 33 -9.05 10.75 5.77
N ASP A 34 -9.18 11.70 4.84
CA ASP A 34 -10.32 12.61 4.73
C ASP A 34 -11.55 11.99 4.03
N PHE A 35 -12.71 12.51 4.44
CA PHE A 35 -14.10 12.17 4.07
C PHE A 35 -14.25 11.45 2.71
N ASN A 36 -14.12 10.13 2.72
CA ASN A 36 -14.43 9.31 1.56
C ASN A 36 -15.96 9.15 1.50
N PRO A 37 -16.62 9.65 0.45
CA PRO A 37 -18.08 9.66 0.37
C PRO A 37 -18.70 8.26 0.27
N TYR A 38 -17.90 7.23 -0.01
CA TYR A 38 -18.34 5.85 -0.15
C TYR A 38 -17.99 4.96 1.03
N LEU A 39 -17.11 5.40 1.94
CA LEU A 39 -16.55 4.51 2.96
C LEU A 39 -17.59 4.08 4.00
N GLU A 40 -18.43 5.02 4.45
CA GLU A 40 -19.51 4.72 5.38
C GLU A 40 -20.53 3.75 4.75
N ASP A 41 -20.94 4.03 3.51
CA ASP A 41 -21.89 3.21 2.76
C ASP A 41 -21.34 1.83 2.43
N PHE A 42 -20.05 1.73 2.13
CA PHE A 42 -19.36 0.45 1.93
C PHE A 42 -19.40 -0.46 3.14
N TYR A 43 -19.19 0.07 4.35
CA TYR A 43 -19.30 -0.75 5.56
C TYR A 43 -20.74 -1.14 5.89
N LYS A 44 -21.74 -0.41 5.37
CA LYS A 44 -23.16 -0.78 5.49
C LYS A 44 -23.58 -1.84 4.47
N ASP A 45 -23.08 -1.74 3.24
CA ASP A 45 -23.40 -2.65 2.14
C ASP A 45 -22.21 -2.80 1.18
N MET A 46 -21.31 -3.74 1.50
CA MET A 46 -20.10 -3.99 0.71
C MET A 46 -20.44 -4.41 -0.72
N GLN A 47 -21.48 -5.23 -0.91
CA GLN A 47 -21.85 -5.73 -2.24
C GLN A 47 -22.29 -4.60 -3.16
N ARG A 48 -23.05 -3.63 -2.64
CA ARG A 48 -23.50 -2.47 -3.43
C ARG A 48 -22.38 -1.48 -3.73
N TRP A 49 -21.46 -1.28 -2.81
CA TRP A 49 -20.53 -0.14 -2.83
C TRP A 49 -19.07 -0.48 -3.11
N SER A 50 -18.70 -1.77 -3.16
CA SER A 50 -17.32 -2.21 -3.44
C SER A 50 -16.75 -1.57 -4.71
N PHE A 51 -17.46 -1.71 -5.84
CA PHE A 51 -16.98 -1.14 -7.10
C PHE A 51 -16.85 0.38 -7.05
N ASN A 52 -17.86 1.08 -6.52
CA ASN A 52 -17.83 2.54 -6.40
C ASN A 52 -16.66 3.03 -5.53
N LEU A 53 -16.43 2.39 -4.39
CA LEU A 53 -15.32 2.71 -3.50
C LEU A 53 -13.97 2.47 -4.18
N GLN A 54 -13.80 1.34 -4.86
CA GLN A 54 -12.54 1.02 -5.55
C GLN A 54 -12.26 1.97 -6.71
N ILE A 55 -13.26 2.36 -7.50
CA ILE A 55 -13.10 3.37 -8.56
C ILE A 55 -12.72 4.74 -7.99
N TYR A 56 -13.32 5.12 -6.84
CA TYR A 56 -12.97 6.37 -6.17
C TYR A 56 -11.49 6.39 -5.74
N PHE A 57 -11.03 5.31 -5.08
CA PHE A 57 -9.62 5.18 -4.69
C PHE A 57 -8.69 5.17 -5.90
N LEU A 58 -9.00 4.36 -6.92
CA LEU A 58 -8.22 4.27 -8.16
C LEU A 58 -8.01 5.65 -8.80
N ASN A 59 -9.07 6.44 -8.96
CA ASN A 59 -8.99 7.80 -9.52
C ASN A 59 -8.11 8.73 -8.67
N LYS A 60 -8.25 8.68 -7.33
CA LYS A 60 -7.43 9.49 -6.42
C LYS A 60 -5.95 9.11 -6.52
N ARG A 61 -5.64 7.81 -6.44
CA ARG A 61 -4.26 7.31 -6.55
C ARG A 61 -3.65 7.57 -7.92
N PHE A 62 -4.43 7.48 -8.98
CA PHE A 62 -3.92 7.82 -10.30
C PHE A 62 -3.54 9.29 -10.42
N LYS A 63 -4.35 10.21 -9.86
CA LYS A 63 -3.99 11.64 -9.79
C LYS A 63 -2.68 11.86 -9.00
N ASP A 64 -2.52 11.15 -7.89
CA ASP A 64 -1.29 11.18 -7.10
C ASP A 64 -0.09 10.74 -7.94
N VAL A 65 -0.17 9.61 -8.64
CA VAL A 65 0.91 9.09 -9.47
C VAL A 65 1.25 10.04 -10.63
N VAL A 66 0.24 10.64 -11.27
CA VAL A 66 0.46 11.66 -12.33
C VAL A 66 1.10 12.93 -11.77
N ALA A 67 0.75 13.35 -10.55
CA ALA A 67 1.39 14.48 -9.89
C ALA A 67 2.85 14.17 -9.56
N ILE A 68 3.12 12.98 -9.02
CA ILE A 68 4.47 12.49 -8.73
C ILE A 68 5.32 12.47 -10.00
N SER A 69 4.79 11.96 -11.11
CA SER A 69 5.53 11.88 -12.38
C SER A 69 5.91 13.24 -12.98
N ARG A 70 5.28 14.32 -12.51
CA ARG A 70 5.55 15.71 -12.92
C ARG A 70 6.38 16.48 -11.90
N SER A 71 6.66 15.90 -10.73
CA SER A 71 7.44 16.54 -9.68
C SER A 71 8.94 16.38 -9.94
N GLU A 72 9.70 17.42 -9.61
CA GLU A 72 11.17 17.37 -9.58
C GLU A 72 11.69 16.85 -8.23
N GLU A 73 10.85 16.83 -7.20
CA GLU A 73 11.22 16.35 -5.87
C GLU A 73 11.24 14.82 -5.80
N THR A 74 11.98 14.28 -4.82
CA THR A 74 11.83 12.87 -4.46
C THR A 74 10.67 12.72 -3.49
N ILE A 75 9.69 11.91 -3.90
CA ILE A 75 8.45 11.68 -3.15
C ILE A 75 8.47 10.27 -2.59
N ILE A 76 8.13 10.14 -1.30
CA ILE A 76 7.87 8.87 -0.65
C ILE A 76 6.37 8.72 -0.36
N GLN A 77 5.74 7.72 -0.96
CA GLN A 77 4.30 7.51 -0.91
C GLN A 77 3.92 6.40 0.09
N ASP A 78 2.99 6.71 1.00
CA ASP A 78 2.28 5.73 1.83
C ASP A 78 1.07 5.19 1.06
N ARG A 79 1.10 3.89 0.76
CA ARG A 79 0.11 3.15 -0.04
C ARG A 79 0.08 3.54 -1.52
N THR A 80 0.08 2.52 -2.37
CA THR A 80 0.20 2.64 -3.81
C THR A 80 -1.11 2.34 -4.54
N ILE A 81 -1.20 2.78 -5.79
CA ILE A 81 -2.29 2.39 -6.70
C ILE A 81 -2.35 0.87 -6.93
N PHE A 82 -1.21 0.17 -6.81
CA PHE A 82 -1.15 -1.28 -6.98
C PHE A 82 -1.86 -2.01 -5.85
N GLU A 83 -1.85 -1.48 -4.63
CA GLU A 83 -2.55 -2.12 -3.51
C GLU A 83 -4.06 -2.14 -3.77
N ASP A 84 -4.63 -1.06 -4.31
CA ASP A 84 -6.05 -1.03 -4.68
C ASP A 84 -6.36 -2.11 -5.73
N ALA A 85 -5.52 -2.23 -6.76
CA ALA A 85 -5.81 -3.10 -7.90
C ALA A 85 -5.38 -4.55 -7.77
N ARG A 86 -4.34 -4.84 -6.97
CA ARG A 86 -3.76 -6.18 -6.80
C ARG A 86 -4.18 -6.83 -5.48
N ILE A 87 -4.65 -6.03 -4.52
CA ILE A 87 -5.03 -6.51 -3.19
C ILE A 87 -6.51 -6.26 -2.93
N PHE A 88 -6.98 -5.01 -2.88
CA PHE A 88 -8.34 -4.73 -2.40
C PHE A 88 -9.42 -5.14 -3.40
N ALA A 89 -9.31 -4.74 -4.68
CA ALA A 89 -10.29 -5.13 -5.69
C ALA A 89 -10.37 -6.65 -5.91
N PRO A 90 -9.24 -7.40 -6.04
CA PRO A 90 -9.29 -8.86 -6.16
C PRO A 90 -9.84 -9.55 -4.91
N ASN A 91 -9.56 -9.04 -3.71
CA ASN A 91 -10.12 -9.57 -2.47
C ASN A 91 -11.66 -9.43 -2.47
N LEU A 92 -12.17 -8.23 -2.78
CA LEU A 92 -13.61 -7.96 -2.85
C LEU A 92 -14.31 -8.81 -3.90
N HIS A 93 -13.68 -9.01 -5.06
CA HIS A 93 -14.16 -9.92 -6.11
C HIS A 93 -14.21 -11.37 -5.61
N SER A 94 -13.14 -11.88 -5.00
CA SER A 94 -13.09 -13.24 -4.47
C SER A 94 -14.11 -13.53 -3.38
N MET A 95 -14.50 -12.50 -2.62
CA MET A 95 -15.53 -12.57 -1.58
C MET A 95 -16.96 -12.43 -2.14
N GLY A 96 -17.14 -12.26 -3.45
CA GLY A 96 -18.44 -12.04 -4.09
C GLY A 96 -19.03 -10.65 -3.85
N MET A 97 -18.23 -9.70 -3.36
CA MET A 97 -18.64 -8.31 -3.10
C MET A 97 -18.49 -7.41 -4.32
N MET A 98 -17.81 -7.89 -5.37
CA MET A 98 -17.71 -7.25 -6.68
C MET A 98 -18.04 -8.28 -7.76
N SER A 99 -18.85 -7.91 -8.75
CA SER A 99 -19.22 -8.83 -9.83
C SER A 99 -18.07 -9.06 -10.81
N ASP A 100 -18.08 -10.17 -11.56
CA ASP A 100 -17.08 -10.44 -12.61
C ASP A 100 -17.02 -9.30 -13.64
N ARG A 101 -18.19 -8.74 -14.00
CA ARG A 101 -18.30 -7.62 -14.94
C ARG A 101 -17.63 -6.37 -14.41
N ASP A 102 -17.88 -6.04 -13.15
CA ASP A 102 -17.33 -4.83 -12.53
C ASP A 102 -15.84 -4.98 -12.27
N PHE A 103 -15.39 -6.17 -11.86
CA PHE A 103 -13.98 -6.47 -11.66
C PHE A 103 -13.19 -6.43 -12.97
N ALA A 104 -13.73 -6.98 -14.06
CA ALA A 104 -13.12 -6.88 -15.38
C ALA A 104 -12.99 -5.42 -15.83
N ASN A 105 -14.07 -4.62 -15.72
CA ASN A 105 -14.04 -3.20 -16.05
C ASN A 105 -13.04 -2.41 -15.19
N TYR A 106 -12.99 -2.68 -13.88
CA TYR A 106 -12.00 -2.08 -12.98
C TYR A 106 -10.57 -2.41 -13.41
N THR A 107 -10.31 -3.67 -13.78
CA THR A 107 -8.99 -4.14 -14.21
C THR A 107 -8.56 -3.47 -15.51
N ASP A 108 -9.45 -3.44 -16.50
CA ASP A 108 -9.20 -2.77 -17.79
C ASP A 108 -8.89 -1.28 -17.59
N LEU A 109 -9.62 -0.62 -16.69
CA LEU A 109 -9.40 0.80 -16.38
C LEU A 109 -8.04 1.01 -15.69
N PHE A 110 -7.70 0.15 -14.72
CA PHE A 110 -6.40 0.20 -14.04
C PHE A 110 -5.24 -0.01 -15.04
N ASP A 111 -5.34 -1.00 -15.92
CA ASP A 111 -4.29 -1.29 -16.90
C ASP A 111 -4.10 -0.13 -17.90
N LEU A 112 -5.20 0.47 -18.38
CA LEU A 112 -5.14 1.67 -19.21
C LEU A 112 -4.46 2.83 -18.47
N MET A 113 -4.85 3.11 -17.22
CA MET A 113 -4.23 4.15 -16.41
C MET A 113 -2.74 3.90 -16.21
N MET A 114 -2.35 2.66 -15.87
CA MET A 114 -0.96 2.29 -15.63
C MET A 114 -0.10 2.38 -16.89
N SER A 115 -0.68 2.23 -18.09
CA SER A 115 0.05 2.44 -19.34
C SER A 115 0.53 3.89 -19.55
N LEU A 116 -0.02 4.86 -18.80
CA LEU A 116 0.27 6.29 -18.92
C LEU A 116 1.31 6.79 -17.89
N VAL A 117 1.72 5.93 -16.95
CA VAL A 117 2.61 6.29 -15.84
C VAL A 117 3.71 5.24 -15.67
N LYS A 118 4.74 5.59 -14.91
CA LYS A 118 5.86 4.67 -14.63
C LYS A 118 5.66 3.98 -13.28
N LEU A 119 6.30 2.82 -13.12
CA LEU A 119 6.45 2.18 -11.82
C LEU A 119 7.28 3.09 -10.88
N PRO A 120 7.13 2.93 -9.55
CA PRO A 120 8.05 3.54 -8.59
C PRO A 120 9.50 3.17 -8.88
N ASP A 121 10.42 4.09 -8.61
CA ASP A 121 11.86 3.84 -8.70
C ASP A 121 12.30 2.79 -7.67
N LEU A 122 11.58 2.69 -6.55
CA LEU A 122 11.73 1.63 -5.55
C LEU A 122 10.39 1.35 -4.84
N MET A 123 10.04 0.07 -4.74
CA MET A 123 8.98 -0.42 -3.86
C MET A 123 9.60 -0.94 -2.56
N ILE A 124 9.05 -0.52 -1.42
CA ILE A 124 9.39 -1.04 -0.10
C ILE A 124 8.16 -1.80 0.41
N TYR A 125 8.28 -3.12 0.55
CA TYR A 125 7.21 -3.96 1.06
C TYR A 125 7.47 -4.33 2.52
N ILE A 126 6.58 -3.92 3.43
CA ILE A 126 6.60 -4.36 4.82
C ILE A 126 5.81 -5.66 4.93
N ARG A 127 6.54 -6.78 5.00
CA ARG A 127 5.98 -8.11 5.23
C ARG A 127 5.73 -8.28 6.73
N SER A 128 4.54 -8.69 7.12
CA SER A 128 4.20 -8.91 8.53
C SER A 128 3.20 -10.05 8.68
N SER A 129 3.37 -10.83 9.74
CA SER A 129 2.44 -11.90 10.11
C SER A 129 1.10 -11.35 10.61
N ILE A 130 0.03 -12.14 10.44
CA ILE A 130 -1.31 -11.78 10.93
C ILE A 130 -1.32 -11.44 12.43
N PRO A 131 -0.68 -12.21 13.34
CA PRO A 131 -0.65 -11.86 14.76
C PRO A 131 -0.05 -10.48 15.03
N ASN A 132 1.03 -10.11 14.33
CA ASN A 132 1.65 -8.81 14.49
C ASN A 132 0.75 -7.70 13.94
N LEU A 133 0.15 -7.88 12.76
CA LEU A 133 -0.80 -6.93 12.18
C LEU A 133 -1.99 -6.65 13.11
N VAL A 134 -2.59 -7.70 13.67
CA VAL A 134 -3.71 -7.61 14.62
C VAL A 134 -3.29 -6.81 15.85
N SER A 135 -2.13 -7.12 16.45
CA SER A 135 -1.60 -6.39 17.60
C SER A 135 -1.42 -4.89 17.32
N GLN A 136 -0.94 -4.52 16.13
CA GLN A 136 -0.77 -3.12 15.73
C GLN A 136 -2.12 -2.41 15.49
N ILE A 137 -3.10 -3.10 14.90
CA ILE A 137 -4.45 -2.57 14.67
C ILE A 137 -5.13 -2.28 16.02
N GLU A 138 -5.07 -3.23 16.95
CA GLU A 138 -5.62 -3.08 18.30
C GLU A 138 -4.99 -1.90 19.05
N LYS A 139 -3.65 -1.78 18.98
CA LYS A 139 -2.91 -0.66 19.60
C LYS A 139 -3.34 0.70 19.02
N ARG A 140 -3.66 0.77 17.73
CA ARG A 140 -4.08 2.02 17.05
C ARG A 140 -5.52 2.41 17.36
N GLY A 141 -6.40 1.45 17.64
CA GLY A 141 -7.72 1.69 18.20
C GLY A 141 -8.74 2.40 17.30
N ARG A 142 -8.57 2.38 15.96
CA ARG A 142 -9.54 2.97 15.03
C ARG A 142 -10.86 2.20 15.05
N ASP A 143 -11.97 2.90 15.24
CA ASP A 143 -13.28 2.27 15.47
C ASP A 143 -13.78 1.39 14.32
N PHE A 144 -13.48 1.77 13.07
CA PHE A 144 -13.85 0.98 11.89
C PHE A 144 -12.96 -0.26 11.66
N GLU A 145 -11.83 -0.38 12.35
CA GLU A 145 -10.93 -1.54 12.20
C GLU A 145 -11.24 -2.65 13.21
N LYS A 146 -11.99 -2.34 14.28
CA LYS A 146 -12.34 -3.29 15.36
C LYS A 146 -13.28 -4.42 14.90
N THR A 147 -14.02 -4.22 13.80
CA THR A 147 -14.94 -5.22 13.23
C THR A 147 -14.31 -6.05 12.12
N MET A 148 -13.06 -5.75 11.75
CA MET A 148 -12.38 -6.43 10.66
C MET A 148 -12.04 -7.86 11.07
N ARG A 149 -12.51 -8.82 10.29
CA ARG A 149 -12.29 -10.22 10.59
C ARG A 149 -10.87 -10.67 10.20
N ILE A 150 -10.36 -11.66 10.93
CA ILE A 150 -9.02 -12.23 10.71
C ILE A 150 -8.90 -12.87 9.31
N ASP A 151 -9.97 -13.52 8.84
CA ASP A 151 -10.02 -14.12 7.49
C ASP A 151 -9.86 -13.07 6.38
N TYR A 152 -10.43 -11.87 6.58
CA TYR A 152 -10.23 -10.74 5.67
C TYR A 152 -8.77 -10.30 5.63
N LEU A 153 -8.11 -10.14 6.79
CA LEU A 153 -6.69 -9.77 6.85
C LEU A 153 -5.79 -10.85 6.22
N GLN A 154 -6.11 -12.13 6.43
CA GLN A 154 -5.41 -13.25 5.81
C GLN A 154 -5.53 -13.22 4.28
N GLY A 155 -6.73 -13.00 3.75
CA GLY A 155 -6.97 -12.89 2.30
C GLY A 155 -6.14 -11.76 1.66
N LEU A 156 -6.07 -10.60 2.32
CA LEU A 156 -5.19 -9.51 1.89
C LEU A 156 -3.72 -9.94 1.91
N ASN A 157 -3.28 -10.62 2.97
CA ASN A 157 -1.89 -11.05 3.12
C ASN A 157 -1.45 -12.01 2.01
N ASP A 158 -2.29 -12.98 1.67
CA ASP A 158 -2.03 -13.95 0.59
C ASP A 158 -2.00 -13.25 -0.79
N LEU A 159 -2.78 -12.19 -0.96
CA LEU A 159 -2.72 -11.35 -2.16
C LEU A 159 -1.43 -10.53 -2.23
N TYR A 160 -0.93 -9.99 -1.09
CA TYR A 160 0.36 -9.32 -1.06
C TYR A 160 1.49 -10.26 -1.44
N GLU A 161 1.55 -11.45 -0.85
CA GLU A 161 2.60 -12.43 -1.16
C GLU A 161 2.60 -12.80 -2.65
N ARG A 162 1.42 -13.03 -3.24
CA ARG A 162 1.29 -13.31 -4.68
C ARG A 162 1.73 -12.13 -5.56
N TRP A 163 1.31 -10.91 -5.22
CA TRP A 163 1.68 -9.71 -5.98
C TRP A 163 3.18 -9.44 -5.90
N ILE A 164 3.76 -9.50 -4.71
CA ILE A 164 5.18 -9.23 -4.47
C ILE A 164 6.07 -10.28 -5.17
N ALA A 165 5.65 -11.55 -5.19
CA ALA A 165 6.38 -12.61 -5.92
C ALA A 165 6.45 -12.38 -7.44
N GLN A 166 5.55 -11.57 -7.99
CA GLN A 166 5.46 -11.27 -9.43
C GLN A 166 5.86 -9.82 -9.75
N TYR A 167 6.36 -9.06 -8.78
CA TYR A 167 6.70 -7.66 -8.99
C TYR A 167 8.02 -7.52 -9.74
N GLU A 168 8.00 -6.81 -10.87
CA GLU A 168 9.15 -6.69 -11.79
C GLU A 168 10.04 -5.46 -11.50
N GLY A 169 9.60 -4.54 -10.63
CA GLY A 169 10.36 -3.35 -10.26
C GLY A 169 11.40 -3.60 -9.16
N ARG A 170 12.21 -2.58 -8.85
CA ARG A 170 13.12 -2.63 -7.70
C ARG A 170 12.34 -2.77 -6.41
N LEU A 171 12.76 -3.70 -5.55
CA LEU A 171 12.00 -4.12 -4.38
C LEU A 171 12.90 -4.36 -3.17
N VAL A 172 12.54 -3.74 -2.05
CA VAL A 172 13.11 -4.04 -0.73
C VAL A 172 12.02 -4.61 0.17
N ILE A 173 12.20 -5.84 0.65
CA ILE A 173 11.28 -6.48 1.60
C ILE A 173 11.78 -6.28 3.03
N ILE A 174 10.96 -5.67 3.88
CA ILE A 174 11.25 -5.44 5.31
C ILE A 174 10.43 -6.44 6.13
N ASP A 175 11.09 -7.10 7.08
CA ASP A 175 10.43 -7.94 8.08
C ASP A 175 9.86 -7.05 9.21
N GLY A 176 8.55 -6.78 9.14
CA GLY A 176 7.86 -5.99 10.18
C GLY A 176 7.59 -6.75 11.48
N ASP A 177 7.80 -8.06 11.52
CA ASP A 177 7.66 -8.86 12.74
C ASP A 177 8.88 -8.69 13.64
N ASN A 178 10.09 -8.67 13.05
CA ASN A 178 11.34 -8.65 13.79
C ASN A 178 12.06 -7.29 13.77
N LEU A 179 12.02 -6.53 12.66
CA LEU A 179 12.68 -5.23 12.59
C LEU A 179 11.81 -4.15 13.21
N LYS A 180 11.99 -3.90 14.51
CA LYS A 180 11.25 -2.87 15.26
C LYS A 180 11.83 -1.47 15.04
N PHE A 181 11.79 -1.01 13.79
CA PHE A 181 12.40 0.24 13.34
C PHE A 181 11.88 1.51 14.06
N GLU A 182 10.68 1.48 14.64
CA GLU A 182 10.17 2.62 15.43
C GLU A 182 10.92 2.79 16.78
N SER A 183 11.31 1.69 17.41
CA SER A 183 11.91 1.69 18.75
C SER A 183 13.41 1.38 18.76
N ASP A 184 13.94 0.81 17.68
CA ASP A 184 15.33 0.40 17.55
C ASP A 184 16.02 1.18 16.40
N PRO A 185 16.89 2.15 16.72
CA PRO A 185 17.65 2.90 15.73
C PRO A 185 18.54 2.03 14.84
N GLU A 186 19.03 0.90 15.34
CA GLU A 186 19.87 -0.01 14.55
C GLU A 186 19.03 -0.77 13.53
N ALA A 187 17.84 -1.22 13.91
CA ALA A 187 16.89 -1.81 12.97
C ALA A 187 16.50 -0.82 11.85
N PHE A 188 16.31 0.46 12.19
CA PHE A 188 16.06 1.48 11.17
C PHE A 188 17.26 1.70 10.25
N ARG A 189 18.49 1.69 10.80
CA ARG A 189 19.72 1.80 10.00
C ARG A 189 19.87 0.65 9.00
N GLN A 190 19.59 -0.59 9.43
CA GLN A 190 19.61 -1.74 8.52
C GLN A 190 18.64 -1.57 7.34
N ILE A 191 17.50 -0.90 7.56
CA ILE A 191 16.54 -0.60 6.48
C ILE A 191 17.12 0.45 5.54
N THR A 192 17.68 1.55 6.05
CA THR A 192 18.28 2.61 5.21
C THR A 192 19.48 2.08 4.42
N ASP A 193 20.34 1.26 5.01
CA ASP A 193 21.49 0.67 4.32
C ASP A 193 21.06 -0.20 3.12
N ARG A 194 19.96 -0.95 3.26
CA ARG A 194 19.39 -1.76 2.18
C ARG A 194 18.77 -0.89 1.09
N ILE A 195 18.09 0.20 1.46
CA ILE A 195 17.51 1.17 0.52
C ILE A 195 18.63 1.85 -0.27
N ASP A 196 19.69 2.29 0.41
CA ASP A 196 20.83 2.97 -0.22
C ASP A 196 21.59 2.04 -1.17
N ALA A 197 21.77 0.77 -0.79
CA ALA A 197 22.34 -0.24 -1.67
C ALA A 197 21.53 -0.43 -2.95
N GLU A 198 20.19 -0.45 -2.86
CA GLU A 198 19.30 -0.65 -4.01
C GLU A 198 19.16 0.61 -4.89
N LEU A 199 19.20 1.81 -4.29
CA LEU A 199 19.05 3.08 -5.01
C LEU A 199 20.37 3.61 -5.60
N PHE A 200 21.45 3.52 -4.83
CA PHE A 200 22.73 4.19 -5.11
C PHE A 200 23.93 3.24 -5.21
N GLY A 201 23.74 1.95 -4.92
CA GLY A 201 24.80 0.95 -5.01
C GLY A 201 25.40 0.89 -6.41
N LEU A 202 26.71 1.16 -6.50
CA LEU A 202 27.53 1.03 -7.69
C LEU A 202 27.81 -0.45 -8.01
N PHE A 203 26.81 -1.21 -8.43
CA PHE A 203 27.01 -2.46 -9.15
C PHE A 203 25.96 -2.56 -10.26
N SER A 204 26.32 -1.98 -11.41
CA SER A 204 25.85 -2.38 -12.75
C SER A 204 27.00 -3.06 -13.48
#